data_AF-A0AAU2IUA9-F1
#
_entry.id   AF-A0AAU2IUA9-F1
#
_cell.length_a   1.000
_cell.length_b   1.000
_cell.length_c   1.000
_cell.angle_alpha   90.00
_cell.angle_beta   90.00
_cell.angle_gamma   90.00
#
_symmetry.space_group_name_H-M   'P 1'
#
loop_
_entity.id
_entity.type
_entity.pdbx_description
1 polymer ?
#
loop_
_entity_poly.entity_id
_entity_poly.type
_entity_poly.pdbx_seq_one_letter_code
_entity_poly.pdbx_strand_id
1 'polypeptide(L)' 'MTLHTGTEKPHSKHWNVGLDLFEEGDLTKVHAVLDTGDTTLRSRTSAQRNPNDTPVPEIGDEFASAEP' A
#
# COMPACT_ATOMS: atom_id res chain seq x y z
N MET A 1 -26.45 -24.72 -31.17
CA MET A 1 -25.21 -24.26 -30.52
C MET A 1 -25.40 -22.79 -30.17
N THR A 2 -25.75 -22.49 -28.93
CA THR A 2 -26.14 -21.13 -28.51
C THR A 2 -24.88 -20.34 -28.14
N LEU A 3 -24.51 -19.37 -28.97
CA LEU A 3 -23.38 -18.49 -28.74
C LEU A 3 -23.73 -17.53 -27.59
N HIS A 4 -23.07 -17.70 -26.45
CA HIS A 4 -23.15 -16.75 -25.34
C HIS A 4 -22.21 -15.58 -25.64
N THR A 5 -22.70 -14.56 -26.35
CA THR A 5 -22.02 -13.26 -26.43
C THR A 5 -22.34 -12.47 -25.16
N GLY A 6 -21.75 -12.87 -24.04
CA GLY A 6 -21.72 -12.05 -22.84
C GLY A 6 -20.46 -11.20 -22.88
N THR A 7 -20.57 -9.96 -23.36
CA THR A 7 -19.55 -8.95 -23.01
C THR A 7 -19.75 -8.64 -21.54
N GLU A 8 -19.10 -9.39 -20.65
CA GLU A 8 -19.12 -9.11 -19.23
C GLU A 8 -18.51 -7.72 -19.02
N LYS A 9 -19.29 -6.81 -18.43
CA LYS A 9 -18.80 -5.48 -18.09
C LYS A 9 -17.76 -5.64 -16.98
N PRO A 10 -16.61 -4.94 -17.05
CA PRO A 10 -15.63 -4.99 -15.97
C PRO A 10 -16.28 -4.53 -14.67
N HIS A 11 -16.20 -5.37 -13.64
CA HIS A 11 -16.63 -5.03 -12.29
C HIS A 11 -15.43 -4.47 -11.51
N SER A 12 -15.57 -3.29 -10.91
CA SER A 12 -14.54 -2.67 -10.08
C SER A 12 -15.05 -2.44 -8.66
N LYS A 13 -14.12 -2.40 -7.70
CA LYS A 13 -14.36 -1.99 -6.33
C LYS A 13 -13.36 -0.88 -5.99
N HIS A 14 -13.75 0.00 -5.09
CA HIS A 14 -12.92 1.10 -4.60
C HIS A 14 -12.89 1.04 -3.08
N TRP A 15 -11.72 1.25 -2.50
CA TRP A 15 -11.50 1.24 -1.06
C TRP A 15 -10.55 2.34 -0.65
N ASN A 16 -10.66 2.75 0.62
CA ASN A 16 -9.70 3.63 1.27
C ASN A 16 -8.74 2.79 2.10
N VAL A 17 -7.45 3.13 2.05
CA VAL A 17 -6.42 2.53 2.90
C VAL A 17 -5.91 3.60 3.84
N GLY A 18 -5.93 3.32 5.14
CA GLY A 18 -5.27 4.14 6.14
C GLY A 18 -3.80 3.75 6.24
N LEU A 19 -2.90 4.72 6.15
CA LEU A 19 -1.47 4.53 6.34
C LEU A 19 -1.01 5.41 7.50
N ASP A 20 -0.43 4.79 8.53
CA ASP A 20 0.30 5.48 9.58
C ASP A 20 1.80 5.36 9.29
N LEU A 21 2.49 6.48 9.09
CA LEU A 21 3.93 6.56 8.89
C LEU A 21 4.61 7.01 10.19
N PHE A 22 5.63 6.27 10.64
CA PHE A 22 6.44 6.62 11.80
C PHE A 22 7.90 6.72 11.41
N GLU A 23 8.51 7.87 11.67
CA GLU A 23 9.93 8.12 11.39
C GLU A 23 10.71 8.21 12.70
N GLU A 24 11.71 7.33 12.85
CA GLU A 24 12.60 7.23 14.01
C GLU A 24 14.04 7.23 13.53
N GLY A 25 14.64 8.42 13.40
CA GLY A 25 15.99 8.56 12.83
C GLY A 25 16.00 8.17 11.36
N ASP A 26 16.81 7.16 11.02
CA ASP A 26 16.88 6.60 9.67
C ASP A 26 15.90 5.45 9.44
N LEU A 27 15.03 5.14 10.41
CA LEU A 27 14.03 4.09 10.29
C LEU A 27 12.66 4.68 10.00
N THR A 28 12.04 4.23 8.91
CA THR A 28 10.66 4.53 8.57
C THR A 28 9.82 3.26 8.76
N LYS A 29 8.74 3.34 9.52
CA LYS A 29 7.79 2.24 9.74
C LYS A 29 6.43 2.64 9.17
N VAL A 30 5.77 1.70 8.49
CA VAL A 30 4.42 1.88 7.97
C VAL A 30 3.50 0.88 8.61
N HIS A 31 2.32 1.33 9.03
CA HIS A 31 1.19 0.49 9.36
C HIS A 31 0.04 0.80 8.41
N ALA A 32 -0.33 -0.20 7.62
CA ALA A 32 -1.42 -0.09 6.65
C ALA A 32 -2.65 -0.83 7.14
N VAL A 33 -3.81 -0.19 7.03
CA VAL A 33 -5.12 -0.79 7.34
C VAL A 33 -6.05 -0.60 6.16
N LEU A 34 -6.57 -1.70 5.64
CA LEU A 34 -7.63 -1.72 4.64
C LEU A 34 -8.87 -2.37 5.25
N ASP A 35 -9.96 -1.64 5.28
CA ASP A 35 -11.28 -2.17 5.64
C ASP A 35 -12.13 -2.33 4.37
N THR A 36 -12.56 -3.56 4.09
CA THR A 36 -13.41 -3.88 2.94
C THR A 36 -14.90 -3.93 3.28
N GLY A 37 -15.28 -3.65 4.54
CA GLY A 37 -16.61 -3.80 5.10
C GLY A 37 -16.90 -5.19 5.64
N ASP A 38 -16.36 -6.24 4.99
CA ASP A 38 -16.50 -7.63 5.40
C ASP A 38 -15.25 -8.14 6.16
N THR A 39 -14.10 -7.51 5.93
CA THR A 39 -12.82 -7.91 6.53
C THR A 39 -11.89 -6.71 6.66
N THR A 40 -11.08 -6.72 7.73
CA THR A 40 -9.98 -5.77 7.89
C THR A 40 -8.64 -6.46 7.66
N LEU A 41 -7.87 -5.97 6.70
CA LEU A 41 -6.49 -6.38 6.45
C LEU A 41 -5.54 -5.38 7.10
N ARG A 42 -4.47 -5.88 7.73
CA ARG A 42 -3.46 -5.07 8.40
C ARG A 42 -2.07 -5.52 7.97
N SER A 43 -1.23 -4.57 7.59
CA SER A 43 0.18 -4.79 7.28
C SER A 43 1.08 -3.89 8.12
N ARG A 44 2.28 -4.37 8.43
CA ARG A 44 3.33 -3.59 9.08
C ARG A 44 4.63 -3.83 8.34
N THR A 45 5.27 -2.76 7.88
CA THR A 45 6.55 -2.80 7.18
C THR A 45 7.50 -1.77 7.76
N SER A 46 8.79 -1.94 7.49
CA SER A 46 9.81 -0.99 7.89
C SER A 46 10.90 -0.90 6.84
N ALA A 47 11.30 0.33 6.51
CA ALA A 47 12.42 0.64 5.64
C ALA A 47 13.50 1.37 6.44
N GLN A 48 14.75 0.95 6.30
CA GLN A 48 15.89 1.66 6.86
C GLN A 48 16.58 2.44 5.76
N ARG A 49 16.75 3.74 5.95
CA ARG A 49 17.46 4.61 5.02
C ARG A 49 18.93 4.18 4.91
N ASN A 50 19.42 4.09 3.68
CA ASN A 50 20.83 3.80 3.44
C ASN A 50 21.68 4.98 3.96
N PRO A 51 22.77 4.73 4.71
CA PRO A 51 23.65 5.79 5.22
C PRO A 51 24.26 6.73 4.16
N ASN A 52 24.27 6.32 2.88
CA ASN A 52 24.79 7.13 1.78
C ASN A 52 23.71 7.96 1.07
N ASP A 53 22.43 7.80 1.42
CA ASP A 53 21.35 8.59 0.83
C ASP A 53 21.29 9.96 1.49
N THR A 54 21.01 11.02 0.74
CA THR A 54 20.73 12.37 1.27
C THR A 54 19.41 12.37 2.04
N PRO A 55 19.26 13.13 3.15
CA PRO A 55 17.98 13.19 3.87
C PRO A 55 17.01 14.02 3.05
N VAL A 56 16.23 13.36 2.21
CA VAL A 56 15.18 13.99 1.41
C VAL A 56 13.84 13.61 2.05
N PRO A 57 13.19 14.53 2.80
CA PRO A 57 11.94 14.25 3.50
C PRO A 57 10.73 13.95 2.59
N GLU A 58 10.87 14.08 1.25
CA GLU A 58 9.81 13.74 0.28
C GLU A 58 9.91 12.33 -0.31
N ILE A 59 11.03 11.60 -0.13
CA ILE A 59 11.27 10.26 -0.74
C ILE A 59 10.88 9.12 0.24
N GLY A 60 10.19 9.43 1.33
CA GLY A 60 9.75 8.45 2.34
C GLY A 60 8.48 7.67 1.99
N ASP A 61 7.62 8.22 1.11
CA ASP A 61 6.32 7.63 0.77
C ASP A 61 6.40 6.62 -0.39
N GLU A 62 7.39 6.77 -1.28
CA GLU A 62 7.47 6.00 -2.53
C GLU A 62 8.29 4.71 -2.42
N PHE A 63 9.02 4.49 -1.33
CA PHE A 63 9.79 3.26 -1.12
C PHE A 63 9.15 2.25 -0.17
N ALA A 64 8.15 2.65 0.62
CA ALA A 64 7.46 1.73 1.54
C ALA A 64 6.24 1.01 0.93
N SER A 65 5.94 1.27 -0.35
CA SER A 65 4.75 0.74 -1.03
C SER A 65 5.00 -0.52 -1.88
N ALA A 66 6.21 -1.09 -1.88
CA ALA A 66 6.56 -2.21 -2.74
C ALA A 66 7.53 -3.22 -2.09
N GLU A 67 7.09 -3.96 -1.08
CA GLU A 67 7.63 -5.30 -0.81
C GLU A 67 6.47 -6.24 -0.41
N PRO A 68 6.32 -7.40 -1.08
CA PRO A 68 5.18 -8.33 -0.91
C PRO A 68 5.17 -9.12 0.41
#